data_AF-A0A419YT88-F1
#
_entry.id   AF-A0A419YT88-F1
#
_cell.length_a   1.000
_cell.length_b   1.000
_cell.length_c   1.000
_cell.angle_alpha   90.00
_cell.angle_beta   90.00
_cell.angle_gamma   90.00
#
_symmetry.space_group_name_H-M   'P 1'
#
loop_
_entity.id
_entity.type
_entity.pdbx_description
1 polymer ?
#
loop_
_entity_poly.entity_id
_entity_poly.type
_entity_poly.pdbx_seq_one_letter_code
_entity_poly.pdbx_strand_id
1 'polypeptide(L)'
;MPRNRPRALRARTPAPRGWTETAPLRIHGLSPATSLEVHRVERHHPSFCVKAGATALALRRYRSFLRPFGGRPLYPRESWCSACPGCNAVDDVRHSRDVLHEVLQHLPPRARAELARCVRPLDQELRRRTLPDPFAPGHRGGDPWWYRRLAEPPWG
;
A
#
# COMPACT_ATOMS: atom_id res chain seq x y z
N MET A 1 -47.96 47.01 -5.97
CA MET A 1 -47.36 45.66 -6.08
C MET A 1 -45.85 45.82 -6.28
N PRO A 2 -45.02 45.63 -5.24
CA PRO A 2 -43.58 45.88 -5.32
C PRO A 2 -42.87 44.73 -6.06
N ARG A 3 -42.07 45.07 -7.08
CA ARG A 3 -41.26 44.14 -7.86
C ARG A 3 -39.99 43.78 -7.09
N ASN A 4 -39.79 42.50 -6.80
CA ASN A 4 -38.58 42.01 -6.14
C ASN A 4 -37.34 42.22 -7.03
N ARG A 5 -36.28 42.78 -6.44
CA ARG A 5 -34.98 42.97 -7.10
C ARG A 5 -34.25 41.63 -7.30
N PRO A 6 -33.54 41.42 -8.42
CA PRO A 6 -32.98 40.12 -8.85
C PRO A 6 -31.85 39.55 -7.96
N ARG A 7 -31.47 40.24 -6.88
CA ARG A 7 -30.40 39.81 -5.96
C ARG A 7 -30.88 38.78 -4.92
N ALA A 8 -32.18 38.57 -4.77
CA ALA A 8 -32.76 37.66 -3.78
C ALA A 8 -32.74 36.16 -4.17
N LEU A 9 -32.38 35.83 -5.42
CA LEU A 9 -32.29 34.43 -5.90
C LEU A 9 -30.89 33.81 -5.71
N ARG A 10 -29.88 34.58 -5.28
CA ARG A 10 -28.52 34.07 -5.01
C ARG A 10 -28.28 33.67 -3.54
N ALA A 11 -29.33 33.59 -2.72
CA ALA A 11 -29.23 33.16 -1.32
C ALA A 11 -29.73 31.73 -1.08
N ARG A 12 -29.91 30.93 -2.15
CA ARG A 12 -30.24 29.50 -2.06
C ARG A 12 -29.28 28.68 -2.91
N THR A 13 -27.99 28.84 -2.65
CA THR A 13 -27.06 27.75 -2.94
C THR A 13 -27.33 26.67 -1.89
N PRO A 14 -27.75 25.45 -2.26
CA PRO A 14 -27.73 24.36 -1.30
C PRO A 14 -26.30 24.26 -0.79
N ALA A 15 -26.11 24.19 0.53
CA ALA A 15 -24.82 23.87 1.11
C ALA A 15 -24.25 22.66 0.36
N PRO A 16 -22.96 22.67 -0.05
CA PRO A 16 -22.37 21.49 -0.64
C PRO A 16 -22.58 20.35 0.33
N ARG A 17 -23.22 19.27 -0.16
CA ARG A 17 -23.48 18.07 0.63
C ARG A 17 -22.19 17.71 1.36
N GLY A 18 -22.25 17.71 2.68
CA GLY A 18 -21.09 17.58 3.54
C GLY A 18 -20.26 16.38 3.13
N TRP A 19 -19.04 16.64 2.70
CA TRP A 19 -17.98 15.66 2.79
C TRP A 19 -17.65 15.53 4.28
N THR A 20 -18.44 14.73 5.02
CA THR A 20 -18.08 14.23 6.36
C THR A 20 -17.05 13.11 6.27
N GLU A 21 -16.18 13.17 5.28
CA GLU A 21 -15.01 12.32 5.17
C GLU A 21 -13.83 13.26 5.06
N THR A 22 -13.06 13.34 6.15
CA THR A 22 -11.74 13.97 6.17
C THR A 22 -11.02 13.60 4.88
N ALA A 23 -10.58 14.60 4.10
CA ALA A 23 -9.87 14.36 2.85
C ALA A 23 -8.77 13.33 3.12
N PRO A 24 -8.74 12.21 2.38
CA PRO A 24 -7.94 11.09 2.80
C PRO A 24 -6.45 11.47 2.72
N LEU A 25 -5.71 11.04 3.74
CA LEU A 25 -4.34 11.50 3.98
C LEU A 25 -3.43 11.19 2.78
N ARG A 26 -2.69 12.19 2.32
CA ARG A 26 -1.77 12.03 1.19
C ARG A 26 -0.73 10.94 1.48
N ILE A 27 -0.56 10.02 0.54
CA ILE A 27 0.45 8.98 0.63
C ILE A 27 1.81 9.58 0.22
N HIS A 28 2.80 9.48 1.10
CA HIS A 28 4.13 10.06 0.86
C HIS A 28 4.82 9.46 -0.37
N GLY A 29 5.11 10.31 -1.35
CA GLY A 29 5.73 9.96 -2.63
C GLY A 29 4.73 9.82 -3.79
N LEU A 30 3.42 10.00 -3.55
CA LEU A 30 2.38 9.99 -4.58
C LEU A 30 1.74 11.37 -4.76
N SER A 31 1.21 11.60 -5.95
CA SER A 31 0.37 12.74 -6.29
C SER A 31 -0.96 12.67 -5.52
N PRO A 32 -1.65 13.81 -5.31
CA PRO A 32 -2.97 13.83 -4.68
C PRO A 32 -4.00 12.98 -5.44
N ALA A 33 -3.97 13.03 -6.78
CA ALA A 33 -4.87 12.26 -7.64
C ALA A 33 -4.66 10.75 -7.45
N THR A 34 -3.41 10.28 -7.49
CA THR A 34 -3.09 8.87 -7.25
C THR A 34 -3.41 8.43 -5.83
N SER A 35 -3.19 9.29 -4.83
CA SER A 35 -3.58 8.99 -3.45
C SER A 35 -5.09 8.75 -3.33
N LEU A 36 -5.91 9.59 -3.98
CA LEU A 36 -7.37 9.40 -4.00
C LEU A 36 -7.79 8.08 -4.65
N GLU A 37 -7.18 7.70 -5.78
CA GLU A 37 -7.47 6.41 -6.42
C GLU A 37 -7.06 5.23 -5.53
N VAL A 38 -5.92 5.33 -4.84
CA VAL A 38 -5.50 4.32 -3.85
C VAL A 38 -6.54 4.20 -2.74
N HIS A 39 -7.01 5.30 -2.18
CA HIS A 39 -8.03 5.26 -1.12
C HIS A 39 -9.37 4.71 -1.60
N ARG A 40 -9.75 4.94 -2.87
CA ARG A 40 -10.92 4.29 -3.47
C ARG A 40 -10.74 2.78 -3.55
N VAL A 41 -9.58 2.30 -4.00
CA VAL A 41 -9.26 0.86 -3.99
C VAL A 41 -9.32 0.32 -2.56
N GLU A 42 -8.62 0.93 -1.61
CA GLU A 42 -8.59 0.51 -0.20
C GLU A 42 -9.98 0.43 0.45
N ARG A 43 -10.93 1.28 0.04
CA ARG A 43 -12.30 1.26 0.58
C ARG A 43 -13.14 0.10 0.05
N HIS A 44 -12.96 -0.26 -1.21
CA HIS A 44 -13.83 -1.23 -1.90
C HIS A 44 -13.17 -2.59 -2.08
N HIS A 45 -11.92 -2.76 -1.64
CA HIS A 45 -11.18 -4.00 -1.83
C HIS A 45 -11.76 -5.11 -0.93
N PRO A 46 -12.03 -6.32 -1.47
CA PRO A 46 -12.61 -7.41 -0.68
C PRO A 46 -11.61 -8.09 0.26
N SER A 47 -10.30 -7.96 0.00
CA SER A 47 -9.26 -8.56 0.85
C SER A 47 -9.14 -7.88 2.21
N PHE A 48 -9.07 -8.69 3.27
CA PHE A 48 -8.88 -8.22 4.64
C PHE A 48 -7.56 -7.47 4.87
N CYS A 49 -6.56 -7.66 4.00
CA CYS A 49 -5.25 -7.01 4.07
C CYS A 49 -5.26 -5.58 3.50
N VAL A 50 -6.22 -5.28 2.61
CA VAL A 50 -6.28 -4.02 1.87
C VAL A 50 -7.44 -3.21 2.44
N LYS A 51 -7.15 -2.49 3.52
CA LYS A 51 -8.09 -1.59 4.23
C LYS A 51 -7.64 -0.14 4.06
N ALA A 52 -8.47 0.79 4.51
CA ALA A 52 -8.10 2.21 4.56
C ALA A 52 -6.73 2.43 5.22
N GLY A 53 -5.80 3.05 4.50
CA GLY A 53 -4.44 3.32 4.95
C GLY A 53 -3.44 2.16 4.82
N ALA A 54 -3.85 0.99 4.32
CA ALA A 54 -2.99 -0.17 4.17
C ALA A 54 -1.80 0.10 3.24
N THR A 55 -1.99 0.83 2.15
CA THR A 55 -0.91 1.15 1.19
C THR A 55 0.13 2.07 1.81
N ALA A 56 -0.33 3.10 2.55
CA ALA A 56 0.57 4.03 3.24
C ALA A 56 1.39 3.31 4.30
N LEU A 57 0.75 2.42 5.07
CA LEU A 57 1.40 1.58 6.07
C LEU A 57 2.40 0.61 5.43
N ALA A 58 2.03 -0.05 4.34
CA ALA A 58 2.88 -0.98 3.61
C ALA A 58 4.14 -0.28 3.06
N LEU A 59 3.98 0.89 2.42
CA LEU A 59 5.12 1.69 1.96
C LEU A 59 6.03 2.11 3.12
N ARG A 60 5.45 2.51 4.26
CA ARG A 60 6.22 2.89 5.45
C ARG A 60 7.02 1.70 5.98
N ARG A 61 6.39 0.54 6.17
CA ARG A 61 7.05 -0.69 6.63
C ARG A 61 8.15 -1.14 5.67
N TYR A 62 7.87 -1.11 4.37
CA TYR A 62 8.83 -1.50 3.35
C TYR A 62 10.07 -0.60 3.35
N ARG A 63 9.87 0.73 3.45
CA ARG A 63 10.98 1.69 3.62
C ARG A 63 11.73 1.49 4.94
N SER A 64 11.02 1.24 6.05
CA SER A 64 11.63 1.00 7.35
C SER A 64 12.49 -0.26 7.38
N PHE A 65 12.04 -1.35 6.76
CA PHE A 65 12.81 -2.59 6.63
C PHE A 65 14.12 -2.36 5.87
N LEU A 66 14.09 -1.53 4.83
CA LEU A 66 15.26 -1.21 4.01
C LEU A 66 16.14 -0.09 4.60
N ARG A 67 15.70 0.55 5.70
CA ARG A 67 16.40 1.68 6.33
C ARG A 67 17.74 1.31 7.00
N PRO A 68 17.92 0.17 7.69
CA PRO A 68 19.16 -0.12 8.39
C PRO A 68 20.35 0.03 7.45
N PHE A 69 21.33 0.85 7.79
CA PHE A 69 22.53 1.00 6.96
C PHE A 69 23.53 -0.08 7.31
N GLY A 70 24.08 -0.77 6.31
CA GLY A 70 25.11 -1.79 6.52
C GLY A 70 25.19 -2.79 5.36
N GLY A 71 26.38 -3.37 5.19
CA GLY A 71 26.64 -4.38 4.15
C GLY A 71 26.16 -5.80 4.50
N ARG A 72 25.54 -5.99 5.67
CA ARG A 72 24.97 -7.29 6.05
C ARG A 72 23.65 -7.53 5.29
N PRO A 73 23.40 -8.76 4.84
CA PRO A 73 22.09 -9.14 4.33
C PRO A 73 20.99 -8.90 5.36
N LEU A 74 19.81 -8.55 4.87
CA LEU A 74 18.59 -8.46 5.65
C LEU A 74 17.78 -9.73 5.44
N TYR A 75 17.08 -10.15 6.49
CA TYR A 75 16.18 -11.29 6.46
C TYR A 75 14.76 -10.80 6.78
N PRO A 76 13.78 -10.99 5.87
CA PRO A 76 12.37 -10.87 6.22
C PRO A 76 12.06 -11.74 7.44
N ARG A 77 11.23 -11.27 8.36
CA ARG A 77 10.73 -12.12 9.45
C ARG A 77 9.40 -12.72 9.08
N GLU A 78 9.28 -14.02 9.22
CA GLU A 78 7.99 -14.68 9.07
C GLU A 78 6.99 -14.18 10.13
N SER A 79 5.78 -13.87 9.68
CA SER A 79 4.71 -13.57 10.62
C SER A 79 4.42 -14.82 11.45
N TRP A 80 4.38 -14.64 12.78
CA TRP A 80 3.97 -15.68 13.72
C TRP A 80 2.63 -16.32 13.33
N CYS A 81 1.72 -15.50 12.79
CA CYS A 81 0.45 -15.95 12.28
C CYS A 81 0.46 -15.88 10.75
N SER A 82 0.74 -16.99 10.09
CA SER A 82 0.60 -17.14 8.64
C SER A 82 -0.88 -17.23 8.22
N ALA A 83 -1.74 -17.74 9.10
CA ALA A 83 -3.17 -17.96 8.85
C ALA A 83 -4.06 -16.72 9.05
N CYS A 84 -3.55 -15.66 9.69
CA CYS A 84 -4.33 -14.44 9.92
C CYS A 84 -3.61 -13.23 9.30
N PRO A 85 -4.03 -12.82 8.09
CA PRO A 85 -3.42 -11.68 7.40
C PRO A 85 -3.55 -10.33 8.15
N GLY A 86 -4.43 -10.26 9.15
CA GLY A 86 -4.58 -9.10 10.03
C GLY A 86 -3.80 -9.16 11.35
N CYS A 87 -3.28 -10.33 11.74
CA CYS A 87 -2.58 -10.52 13.01
C CYS A 87 -1.08 -10.28 12.78
N ASN A 88 -0.64 -9.04 13.03
CA ASN A 88 0.76 -8.68 13.22
C ASN A 88 1.79 -9.24 12.21
N ALA A 89 1.49 -9.15 10.91
CA ALA A 89 2.53 -9.09 9.87
C ALA A 89 3.28 -7.72 9.92
N VAL A 90 3.64 -7.26 11.12
CA VAL A 90 4.27 -5.95 11.33
C VAL A 90 5.69 -5.94 10.78
N ASP A 91 6.38 -7.07 10.94
CA ASP A 91 7.80 -7.21 10.58
C ASP A 91 8.04 -7.97 9.28
N ASP A 92 7.01 -8.63 8.73
CA ASP A 92 7.14 -9.29 7.43
C ASP A 92 7.02 -8.28 6.27
N VAL A 93 8.17 -7.93 5.71
CA VAL A 93 8.26 -7.06 4.53
C VAL A 93 7.59 -7.70 3.31
N ARG A 94 7.51 -9.03 3.22
CA ARG A 94 6.86 -9.75 2.11
C ARG A 94 5.36 -9.51 2.10
N HIS A 95 4.73 -9.51 3.28
CA HIS A 95 3.32 -9.14 3.42
C HIS A 95 3.07 -7.68 2.99
N SER A 96 3.98 -6.76 3.35
CA SER A 96 3.89 -5.38 2.85
C SER A 96 3.96 -5.34 1.32
N ARG A 97 4.75 -6.22 0.70
CA ARG A 97 4.84 -6.33 -0.75
C ARG A 97 3.60 -6.94 -1.39
N ASP A 98 2.93 -7.88 -0.72
CA ASP A 98 1.64 -8.44 -1.17
C ASP A 98 0.55 -7.38 -1.19
N VAL A 99 0.41 -6.59 -0.11
CA VAL A 99 -0.55 -5.48 -0.07
C VAL A 99 -0.33 -4.52 -1.23
N LEU A 100 0.93 -4.17 -1.51
CA LEU A 100 1.28 -3.31 -2.64
C LEU A 100 1.01 -3.99 -4.00
N HIS A 101 1.20 -5.30 -4.11
CA HIS A 101 0.86 -6.05 -5.31
C HIS A 101 -0.64 -6.01 -5.58
N GLU A 102 -1.45 -6.34 -4.58
CA GLU A 102 -2.92 -6.32 -4.67
C GLU A 102 -3.44 -4.95 -5.10
N VAL A 103 -2.96 -3.87 -4.45
CA VAL A 103 -3.35 -2.51 -4.81
C VAL A 103 -2.93 -2.17 -6.25
N LEU A 104 -1.73 -2.56 -6.68
CA LEU A 104 -1.28 -2.34 -8.06
C LEU A 104 -2.18 -3.03 -9.10
N GLN A 105 -2.73 -4.21 -8.79
CA GLN A 105 -3.61 -4.94 -9.72
C GLN A 105 -4.96 -4.24 -9.93
N HIS A 106 -5.44 -3.50 -8.93
CA HIS A 106 -6.77 -2.88 -8.93
C HIS A 106 -6.74 -1.39 -9.28
N LEU A 107 -5.56 -0.76 -9.34
CA LEU A 107 -5.43 0.65 -9.71
C LEU A 107 -5.62 0.89 -11.21
N PRO A 108 -6.20 2.05 -11.61
CA PRO A 108 -6.24 2.47 -13.00
C PRO A 108 -4.82 2.73 -13.54
N PRO A 109 -4.58 2.62 -14.87
CA PRO A 109 -3.24 2.58 -15.45
C PRO A 109 -2.30 3.73 -15.02
N ARG A 110 -2.80 4.96 -14.95
CA ARG A 110 -2.00 6.13 -14.54
C ARG A 110 -1.55 6.04 -13.08
N ALA A 111 -2.48 5.77 -12.17
CA ALA A 111 -2.19 5.63 -10.74
C ALA A 111 -1.29 4.43 -10.47
N ARG A 112 -1.53 3.31 -11.18
CA ARG A 112 -0.69 2.11 -11.16
C ARG A 112 0.75 2.41 -11.55
N ALA A 113 0.96 3.14 -12.65
CA ALA A 113 2.31 3.50 -13.10
C ALA A 113 3.05 4.40 -12.10
N GLU A 114 2.34 5.30 -11.43
CA GLU A 114 2.92 6.14 -10.38
C GLU A 114 3.31 5.32 -9.14
N LEU A 115 2.41 4.48 -8.63
CA LEU A 115 2.74 3.60 -7.50
C LEU A 115 3.87 2.63 -7.85
N ALA A 116 3.87 2.07 -9.07
CA ALA A 116 4.93 1.17 -9.53
C ALA A 116 6.29 1.87 -9.58
N ARG A 117 6.36 3.15 -9.97
CA ARG A 117 7.61 3.93 -9.92
C ARG A 117 8.14 4.09 -8.49
N CYS A 118 7.26 4.20 -7.50
CA CYS A 118 7.65 4.25 -6.09
C CYS A 118 8.11 2.88 -5.55
N VAL A 119 7.46 1.79 -5.98
CA VAL A 119 7.75 0.43 -5.47
C VAL A 119 8.99 -0.17 -6.13
N ARG A 120 9.23 0.08 -7.41
CA ARG A 120 10.37 -0.49 -8.17
C ARG A 120 11.75 -0.30 -7.52
N PRO A 121 12.15 0.90 -7.05
CA PRO A 121 13.44 1.05 -6.36
C PRO A 121 13.50 0.28 -5.03
N LEU A 122 12.37 0.16 -4.32
CA LEU A 122 12.30 -0.65 -3.09
C LEU A 122 12.47 -2.15 -3.42
N ASP A 123 11.84 -2.62 -4.51
CA ASP A 123 11.99 -4.00 -4.98
C ASP A 123 13.44 -4.31 -5.39
N GLN A 124 14.12 -3.38 -6.06
CA GLN A 124 15.54 -3.53 -6.40
C GLN A 124 16.40 -3.62 -5.15
N GLU A 125 16.15 -2.77 -4.16
CA GLU A 125 16.88 -2.76 -2.91
C GLU A 125 16.62 -4.04 -2.09
N LEU A 126 15.37 -4.50 -2.04
CA LEU A 126 15.03 -5.75 -1.38
C LEU A 126 15.79 -6.92 -2.02
N ARG A 127 15.84 -7.00 -3.35
CA ARG A 127 16.61 -8.04 -4.07
C ARG A 127 18.11 -7.97 -3.79
N ARG A 128 18.66 -6.76 -3.67
CA ARG A 128 20.08 -6.55 -3.41
C ARG A 128 20.46 -6.95 -1.98
N ARG A 129 19.59 -6.68 -1.03
CA ARG A 129 19.88 -6.85 0.41
C ARG A 129 19.41 -8.15 1.00
N THR A 130 18.51 -8.89 0.34
CA THR A 130 18.02 -10.18 0.83
C THR A 130 18.63 -11.33 0.02
N LEU A 131 19.03 -12.39 0.71
CA LEU A 131 19.58 -13.56 0.04
C LEU A 131 18.46 -14.38 -0.63
N PRO A 132 18.72 -14.97 -1.80
CA PRO A 132 17.80 -15.96 -2.36
C PRO A 132 17.73 -17.18 -1.44
N ASP A 133 16.54 -17.73 -1.26
CA ASP A 133 16.35 -18.98 -0.52
C ASP A 133 16.67 -20.18 -1.45
N PRO A 134 17.70 -21.00 -1.14
CA PRO A 134 18.05 -22.16 -1.96
C PRO A 134 17.02 -23.30 -1.88
N PHE A 135 16.17 -23.31 -0.86
CA PHE A 135 15.14 -24.32 -0.64
C PHE A 135 13.75 -23.88 -1.11
N ALA A 136 13.61 -22.64 -1.58
CA ALA A 136 12.35 -22.16 -2.10
C ALA A 136 11.91 -23.04 -3.29
N PRO A 137 10.64 -23.49 -3.32
CA PRO A 137 10.14 -24.27 -4.44
C PRO A 137 10.38 -23.49 -5.74
N GLY A 138 10.95 -24.17 -6.74
CA GLY A 138 11.30 -23.56 -8.02
C GLY A 138 10.10 -22.93 -8.74
N HIS A 139 10.33 -22.32 -9.91
CA HIS A 139 9.32 -21.54 -10.67
C HIS A 139 7.96 -22.21 -10.92
N ARG A 140 7.82 -23.53 -10.68
CA ARG A 140 6.56 -24.27 -10.75
C ARG A 140 5.56 -23.93 -9.62
N GLY A 141 6.01 -23.34 -8.51
CA GLY A 141 5.17 -23.09 -7.33
C GLY A 141 4.25 -21.87 -7.39
N GLY A 142 4.28 -21.05 -8.44
CA GLY A 142 3.43 -19.85 -8.54
C GLY A 142 3.77 -18.72 -7.54
N ASP A 143 4.59 -18.99 -6.54
CA ASP A 143 4.91 -18.02 -5.49
C ASP A 143 5.62 -16.77 -6.03
N PRO A 144 5.23 -15.58 -5.56
CA PRO A 144 5.92 -14.35 -5.89
C PRO A 144 7.40 -14.39 -5.53
N TRP A 145 8.24 -13.71 -6.32
CA TRP A 145 9.70 -13.74 -6.14
C TRP A 145 10.18 -13.27 -4.75
N TRP A 146 9.40 -12.44 -4.05
CA TRP A 146 9.76 -11.93 -2.72
C TRP A 146 9.59 -12.98 -1.61
N TYR A 147 8.81 -14.03 -1.84
CA TYR A 147 8.76 -15.21 -0.95
C TYR A 147 9.92 -16.18 -1.17
N ARG A 148 10.69 -16.02 -2.26
CA ARG A 148 11.89 -16.83 -2.55
C ARG A 148 13.16 -16.21 -1.94
N ARG A 149 12.98 -15.47 -0.85
CA ARG A 149 14.04 -14.80 -0.11
C ARG A 149 14.15 -15.46 1.25
N LEU A 150 15.38 -15.72 1.68
CA LEU A 150 15.62 -16.37 2.95
C LEU A 150 15.05 -15.51 4.07
N ALA A 151 14.15 -16.10 4.87
CA ALA A 151 13.48 -15.43 5.97
C ALA A 151 13.91 -16.03 7.31
N GLU A 152 13.89 -15.19 8.35
CA GLU A 152 14.03 -15.64 9.73
C GLU A 152 12.71 -16.28 10.18
N PRO A 153 12.74 -17.51 10.72
CA PRO A 153 11.56 -18.12 11.29
C PRO A 153 11.08 -17.30 12.50
N PRO A 154 9.79 -17.39 12.88
CA PRO A 154 9.24 -16.58 13.97
C PRO A 154 9.86 -16.86 15.35
N TRP A 155 10.57 -17.99 15.50
CA TRP A 155 10.93 -18.59 16.80
C TRP A 155 12.42 -18.45 17.18
N GLY A 156 13.28 -18.01 16.26
CA GLY A 156 14.73 -17.91 16.48
C GLY A 156 15.46 -19.25 16.45
#